data_AF-A0A962FEM8-F1
#
_entry.id   AF-A0A962FEM8-F1
#
_cell.length_a   1.000
_cell.length_b   1.000
_cell.length_c   1.000
_cell.angle_alpha   90.00
_cell.angle_beta   90.00
_cell.angle_gamma   90.00
#
_symmetry.space_group_name_H-M   'P 1'
#
loop_
_entity.id
_entity.type
_entity.pdbx_description
1 polymer ?
#
loop_
_entity_poly.entity_id
_entity_poly.type
_entity_poly.pdbx_seq_one_letter_code
_entity_poly.pdbx_strand_id
1 'polypeptide(L)'
;GGGVIGDLAGFAAASVRRGVRFVQIPTTLLSQVESSVGGKTGINSAHGKNLIGAFYQPSLVLADTAALETLPEREFRAGYAEVAKYGLIDAPDFFAWLEENWRAVFAGGRARIAAIARSCASKAAVVARDETEQGDRALLNLGHTFGHALERLVNYDGQRLVHGEGVAIGMACAFRFSAARGLCAGQDAERVVGHLRTVGLPTRIRDIAGWQAGPDSILEAMYQDKKVQQGSLTFILARGIGQSFIAKGVEPGEVQAFLQQELAAS
;
A
#
# COMPACT_ATOMS: atom_id res chain seq x y z
N GLY A 1 4.13 -15.57 10.45
CA GLY A 1 5.21 -14.99 9.63
C GLY A 1 4.77 -13.68 9.01
N GLY A 2 5.57 -13.11 8.10
CA GLY A 2 5.17 -11.93 7.31
C GLY A 2 4.13 -12.24 6.23
N GLY A 3 3.77 -11.24 5.43
CA GLY A 3 2.73 -11.34 4.41
C GLY A 3 2.98 -12.44 3.37
N VAL A 4 4.24 -12.61 2.93
CA VAL A 4 4.63 -13.67 1.98
C VAL A 4 4.25 -15.07 2.48
N ILE A 5 4.50 -15.35 3.77
CA ILE A 5 4.13 -16.63 4.38
C ILE A 5 2.62 -16.74 4.54
N GLY A 6 1.93 -15.65 4.89
CA GLY A 6 0.48 -15.60 5.01
C GLY A 6 -0.23 -15.95 3.70
N ASP A 7 0.18 -15.33 2.59
CA ASP A 7 -0.40 -15.55 1.27
C ASP A 7 -0.16 -16.98 0.77
N LEU A 8 1.07 -17.48 0.90
CA LEU A 8 1.43 -18.85 0.50
C LEU A 8 0.67 -19.91 1.32
N ALA A 9 0.68 -19.77 2.66
CA ALA A 9 0.01 -20.71 3.54
C ALA A 9 -1.52 -20.67 3.35
N GLY A 10 -2.09 -19.48 3.16
CA GLY A 10 -3.51 -19.32 2.87
C GLY A 10 -3.91 -19.96 1.54
N PHE A 11 -3.10 -19.78 0.49
CA PHE A 11 -3.40 -20.39 -0.82
C PHE A 11 -3.25 -21.91 -0.78
N ALA A 12 -2.24 -22.42 -0.06
CA ALA A 12 -2.10 -23.85 0.20
C ALA A 12 -3.32 -24.38 0.96
N ALA A 13 -3.78 -23.70 2.00
CA ALA A 13 -4.97 -24.08 2.78
C ALA A 13 -6.25 -24.09 1.94
N ALA A 14 -6.42 -23.13 1.03
CA ALA A 14 -7.54 -23.08 0.10
C ALA A 14 -7.53 -24.27 -0.88
N SER A 15 -6.33 -24.69 -1.32
CA SER A 15 -6.15 -25.68 -2.38
C SER A 15 -6.15 -27.12 -1.85
N VAL A 16 -5.49 -27.35 -0.72
CA VAL A 16 -5.33 -28.69 -0.14
C VAL A 16 -6.70 -29.27 0.22
N ARG A 17 -7.02 -30.43 -0.35
CA ARG A 17 -8.31 -31.11 -0.19
C ARG A 17 -9.53 -30.20 -0.47
N ARG A 18 -9.37 -29.19 -1.35
CA ARG A 18 -10.38 -28.16 -1.65
C ARG A 18 -10.77 -27.28 -0.46
N GLY A 19 -9.89 -27.18 0.54
CA GLY A 19 -10.07 -26.31 1.70
C GLY A 19 -9.79 -27.02 3.02
N VAL A 20 -8.85 -26.47 3.78
CA VAL A 20 -8.61 -26.81 5.19
C VAL A 20 -8.51 -25.54 6.04
N ARG A 21 -8.96 -25.62 7.29
CA ARG A 21 -8.86 -24.49 8.22
C ARG A 21 -7.40 -24.09 8.43
N PHE A 22 -7.15 -22.79 8.50
CA PHE A 22 -5.85 -22.22 8.83
C PHE A 22 -5.98 -21.01 9.76
N VAL A 23 -4.90 -20.69 10.47
CA VAL A 23 -4.79 -19.55 11.38
C VAL A 23 -3.62 -18.71 10.93
N GLN A 24 -3.80 -17.38 10.89
CA GLN A 24 -2.71 -16.45 10.65
C GLN A 24 -2.11 -15.96 11.96
N ILE A 25 -0.79 -16.06 12.09
CA ILE A 25 0.00 -15.44 13.17
C ILE A 25 0.96 -14.45 12.51
N PRO A 26 0.49 -13.23 12.16
CA PRO A 26 1.29 -12.22 11.48
C PRO A 26 2.39 -11.65 12.38
N THR A 27 3.63 -11.64 11.88
CA THR A 27 4.84 -11.23 12.64
C THR A 27 5.55 -10.01 12.06
N THR A 28 4.95 -9.33 11.07
CA THR A 28 5.43 -8.02 10.59
C THR A 28 4.31 -7.01 10.78
N LEU A 29 4.64 -5.72 10.92
CA LEU A 29 3.59 -4.70 11.07
C LEU A 29 2.67 -4.71 9.85
N LEU A 30 3.25 -4.80 8.63
CA LEU A 30 2.52 -4.94 7.38
C LEU A 30 1.50 -6.09 7.43
N SER A 31 1.91 -7.29 7.87
CA SER A 31 0.97 -8.41 7.91
C SER A 31 -0.05 -8.28 9.02
N GLN A 32 0.27 -7.63 10.14
CA GLN A 32 -0.67 -7.38 11.24
C GLN A 32 -1.78 -6.39 10.86
N VAL A 33 -1.47 -5.37 10.04
CA VAL A 33 -2.41 -4.28 9.73
C VAL A 33 -3.09 -4.43 8.37
N GLU A 34 -2.57 -5.30 7.52
CA GLU A 34 -3.05 -5.45 6.15
C GLU A 34 -3.21 -6.91 5.75
N SER A 35 -2.16 -7.61 5.33
CA SER A 35 -2.32 -8.86 4.57
C SER A 35 -3.00 -10.00 5.32
N SER A 36 -3.00 -9.99 6.66
CA SER A 36 -3.72 -11.01 7.43
C SER A 36 -5.24 -10.86 7.48
N VAL A 37 -5.77 -9.69 7.07
CA VAL A 37 -7.20 -9.40 7.06
C VAL A 37 -7.70 -9.32 5.61
N GLY A 38 -8.78 -10.05 5.31
CA GLY A 38 -9.51 -9.94 4.04
C GLY A 38 -9.33 -11.06 3.03
N GLY A 39 -8.68 -12.17 3.41
CA GLY A 39 -8.76 -13.44 2.70
C GLY A 39 -8.11 -13.52 1.30
N LYS A 40 -7.42 -12.48 0.83
CA LYS A 40 -6.63 -12.60 -0.41
C LYS A 40 -5.41 -13.47 -0.12
N THR A 41 -5.25 -14.54 -0.87
CA THR A 41 -4.12 -15.47 -0.76
C THR A 41 -3.58 -15.76 -2.15
N GLY A 42 -2.28 -16.01 -2.30
CA GLY A 42 -1.74 -16.28 -3.62
C GLY A 42 -0.22 -16.38 -3.68
N ILE A 43 0.26 -16.51 -4.91
CA ILE A 43 1.67 -16.61 -5.26
C ILE A 43 1.95 -15.79 -6.52
N ASN A 44 3.21 -15.41 -6.68
CA ASN A 44 3.71 -14.78 -7.89
C ASN A 44 3.85 -15.82 -9.01
N SER A 45 3.78 -15.35 -10.26
CA SER A 45 4.22 -16.11 -11.43
C SER A 45 5.30 -15.33 -12.18
N ALA A 46 5.94 -15.95 -13.17
CA ALA A 46 6.87 -15.26 -14.06
C ALA A 46 6.22 -14.08 -14.82
N HIS A 47 4.89 -14.05 -14.89
CA HIS A 47 4.12 -13.02 -15.59
C HIS A 47 3.66 -11.87 -14.68
N GLY A 48 3.78 -11.99 -13.35
CA GLY A 48 3.39 -10.91 -12.43
C GLY A 48 3.19 -11.33 -10.98
N LYS A 49 3.04 -10.31 -10.13
CA LYS A 49 2.82 -10.44 -8.69
C LYS A 49 1.38 -10.88 -8.39
N ASN A 50 1.19 -11.83 -7.47
CA ASN A 50 -0.11 -12.30 -6.97
C ASN A 50 -1.14 -12.72 -8.04
N LEU A 51 -0.69 -13.19 -9.21
CA LEU A 51 -1.58 -13.56 -10.33
C LEU A 51 -2.30 -14.91 -10.15
N ILE A 52 -1.82 -15.75 -9.24
CA ILE A 52 -2.40 -17.08 -8.95
C ILE A 52 -2.80 -17.08 -7.48
N GLY A 53 -4.07 -17.29 -7.18
CA GLY A 53 -4.55 -17.16 -5.80
C GLY A 53 -5.98 -17.59 -5.58
N ALA A 54 -6.45 -17.38 -4.36
CA ALA A 54 -7.82 -17.64 -3.93
C ALA A 54 -8.26 -16.62 -2.88
N PHE A 55 -9.55 -16.30 -2.86
CA PHE A 55 -10.19 -15.67 -1.72
C PHE A 55 -10.52 -16.76 -0.68
N TYR A 56 -9.78 -16.81 0.43
CA TYR A 56 -9.89 -17.83 1.47
C TYR A 56 -9.64 -17.24 2.86
N GLN A 57 -10.68 -17.17 3.69
CA GLN A 57 -10.63 -16.53 5.00
C GLN A 57 -9.95 -17.42 6.07
N PRO A 58 -9.07 -16.86 6.92
CA PRO A 58 -8.54 -17.59 8.06
C PRO A 58 -9.63 -17.84 9.12
N SER A 59 -9.48 -18.91 9.88
CA SER A 59 -10.35 -19.18 11.04
C SER A 59 -10.04 -18.26 12.23
N LEU A 60 -8.83 -17.70 12.29
CA LEU A 60 -8.37 -16.77 13.32
C LEU A 60 -7.16 -15.99 12.80
N VAL A 61 -7.05 -14.72 13.21
CA VAL A 61 -5.82 -13.92 13.11
C VAL A 61 -5.37 -13.58 14.53
N LEU A 62 -4.14 -13.95 14.88
CA LEU A 62 -3.53 -13.62 16.18
C LEU A 62 -2.33 -12.68 15.98
N ALA A 63 -2.58 -11.37 16.10
CA ALA A 63 -1.58 -10.32 15.95
C ALA A 63 -0.93 -9.99 17.31
N ASP A 64 0.06 -10.78 17.72
CA ASP A 64 0.87 -10.48 18.91
C ASP A 64 1.85 -9.33 18.63
N THR A 65 1.71 -8.22 19.35
CA THR A 65 2.57 -7.04 19.16
C THR A 65 4.00 -7.25 19.65
N ALA A 66 4.26 -8.25 20.50
CA ALA A 66 5.61 -8.60 20.95
C ALA A 66 6.46 -9.16 19.79
N ALA A 67 5.82 -9.79 18.80
CA ALA A 67 6.52 -10.27 17.59
C ALA A 67 7.17 -9.13 16.78
N LEU A 68 6.76 -7.87 17.00
CA LEU A 68 7.35 -6.71 16.33
C LEU A 68 8.62 -6.19 17.02
N GLU A 69 8.97 -6.68 18.22
CA GLU A 69 10.17 -6.23 18.95
C GLU A 69 11.47 -6.67 18.28
N THR A 70 11.42 -7.77 17.51
CA THR A 70 12.57 -8.29 16.74
C THR A 70 12.51 -7.90 15.26
N LEU A 71 11.49 -7.15 14.84
CA LEU A 71 11.32 -6.74 13.45
C LEU A 71 12.35 -5.64 13.11
N PRO A 72 13.10 -5.75 12.00
CA PRO A 72 13.99 -4.68 11.56
C PRO A 72 13.23 -3.36 11.41
N GLU A 73 13.84 -2.26 11.83
CA GLU A 73 13.19 -0.95 11.83
C GLU A 73 12.71 -0.52 10.44
N ARG A 74 13.46 -0.86 9.39
CA ARG A 74 13.06 -0.64 7.99
C ARG A 74 11.74 -1.33 7.65
N GLU A 75 11.57 -2.58 8.06
CA GLU A 75 10.33 -3.35 7.85
C GLU A 75 9.17 -2.82 8.69
N PHE A 76 9.46 -2.30 9.88
CA PHE A 76 8.46 -1.62 10.70
C PHE A 76 7.97 -0.33 10.01
N ARG A 77 8.88 0.53 9.54
CA ARG A 77 8.55 1.74 8.76
C ARG A 77 7.74 1.37 7.51
N ALA A 78 8.15 0.35 6.78
CA ALA A 78 7.42 -0.14 5.62
C ALA A 78 5.98 -0.56 5.97
N GLY A 79 5.77 -1.32 7.05
CA GLY A 79 4.43 -1.65 7.52
C GLY A 79 3.61 -0.44 7.98
N TYR A 80 4.28 0.60 8.49
CA TYR A 80 3.62 1.83 8.93
C TYR A 80 3.03 2.64 7.76
N ALA A 81 3.59 2.52 6.55
CA ALA A 81 3.00 3.16 5.36
C ALA A 81 1.53 2.74 5.19
N GLU A 82 1.21 1.46 5.40
CA GLU A 82 -0.15 0.94 5.33
C GLU A 82 -1.05 1.44 6.46
N VAL A 83 -0.48 1.65 7.66
CA VAL A 83 -1.20 2.27 8.78
C VAL A 83 -1.64 3.68 8.41
N ALA A 84 -0.72 4.47 7.83
CA ALA A 84 -1.03 5.82 7.37
C ALA A 84 -2.06 5.82 6.22
N LYS A 85 -1.97 4.85 5.30
CA LYS A 85 -2.88 4.69 4.17
C LYS A 85 -4.35 4.70 4.59
N TYR A 86 -4.72 3.96 5.64
CA TYR A 86 -6.11 3.95 6.13
C TYR A 86 -6.61 5.34 6.55
N GLY A 87 -5.74 6.14 7.19
CA GLY A 87 -6.07 7.52 7.55
C GLY A 87 -6.33 8.41 6.33
N LEU A 88 -5.58 8.17 5.25
CA LEU A 88 -5.69 8.92 3.99
C LEU A 88 -6.90 8.52 3.14
N ILE A 89 -7.39 7.28 3.30
CA ILE A 89 -8.52 6.77 2.53
C ILE A 89 -9.84 7.40 3.01
N ASP A 90 -10.22 7.12 4.26
CA ASP A 90 -11.54 7.47 4.80
C ASP A 90 -11.55 7.78 6.32
N ALA A 91 -10.37 7.88 6.95
CA ALA A 91 -10.25 8.10 8.39
C ALA A 91 -9.34 9.29 8.75
N PRO A 92 -9.73 10.55 8.45
CA PRO A 92 -8.88 11.72 8.66
C PRO A 92 -8.45 11.91 10.12
N ASP A 93 -9.33 11.61 11.08
CA ASP A 93 -9.00 11.65 12.52
C ASP A 93 -7.95 10.61 12.91
N PHE A 94 -7.87 9.49 12.18
CA PHE A 94 -6.80 8.53 12.37
C PHE A 94 -5.48 9.06 11.85
N PHE A 95 -5.48 9.72 10.69
CA PHE A 95 -4.28 10.36 10.15
C PHE A 95 -3.76 11.45 11.10
N ALA A 96 -4.63 12.34 11.57
CA ALA A 96 -4.27 13.37 12.56
C ALA A 96 -3.70 12.76 13.85
N TRP A 97 -4.34 11.69 14.36
CA TRP A 97 -3.81 10.97 15.52
C TRP A 97 -2.41 10.39 15.26
N LEU A 98 -2.14 9.87 14.06
CA LEU A 98 -0.84 9.34 13.67
C LEU A 98 0.23 10.44 13.61
N GLU A 99 -0.09 11.64 13.10
CA GLU A 99 0.82 12.79 13.10
C GLU A 99 1.35 13.09 14.51
N GLU A 100 0.49 12.99 15.52
CA GLU A 100 0.84 13.24 16.92
C GLU A 100 1.50 12.04 17.62
N ASN A 101 1.10 10.81 17.29
CA ASN A 101 1.40 9.61 18.10
C ASN A 101 2.37 8.62 17.46
N TRP A 102 2.91 8.89 16.25
CA TRP A 102 3.75 7.90 15.54
C TRP A 102 4.94 7.41 16.37
N ARG A 103 5.59 8.28 17.15
CA ARG A 103 6.71 7.86 18.04
C ARG A 103 6.28 6.84 19.09
N ALA A 104 5.08 7.01 19.65
CA ALA A 104 4.51 6.07 20.60
C ALA A 104 4.13 4.74 19.91
N VAL A 105 3.65 4.79 18.66
CA VAL A 105 3.40 3.57 17.86
C VAL A 105 4.69 2.77 17.67
N PHE A 106 5.81 3.45 17.37
CA PHE A 106 7.12 2.83 17.24
C PHE A 106 7.64 2.29 18.58
N ALA A 107 7.46 3.05 19.66
CA ALA A 107 7.85 2.62 21.01
C ALA A 107 7.07 1.39 21.54
N GLY A 108 5.85 1.16 21.04
CA GLY A 108 5.04 0.00 21.41
C GLY A 108 3.87 0.28 22.35
N GLY A 109 3.45 -0.74 23.09
CA GLY A 109 2.36 -0.64 24.06
C GLY A 109 1.02 -0.22 23.45
N ARG A 110 0.25 0.60 24.19
CA ARG A 110 -1.14 0.94 23.85
C ARG A 110 -1.28 1.67 22.52
N ALA A 111 -0.34 2.54 22.16
CA ALA A 111 -0.40 3.28 20.90
C ALA A 111 -0.23 2.34 19.70
N ARG A 112 0.72 1.41 19.76
CA ARG A 112 0.90 0.39 18.73
C ARG A 112 -0.33 -0.51 18.58
N ILE A 113 -0.87 -0.99 19.69
CA ILE A 113 -2.10 -1.81 19.69
C ILE A 113 -3.27 -1.03 19.07
N ALA A 114 -3.44 0.24 19.44
CA ALA A 114 -4.50 1.08 18.89
C ALA A 114 -4.34 1.30 17.38
N ALA A 115 -3.13 1.55 16.89
CA ALA A 115 -2.85 1.70 15.46
C ALA A 115 -3.18 0.43 14.66
N ILE A 116 -2.77 -0.74 15.18
CA ILE A 116 -3.07 -2.03 14.56
C ILE A 116 -4.57 -2.30 14.57
N ALA A 117 -5.24 -2.12 15.71
CA ALA A 117 -6.67 -2.36 15.84
C ALA A 117 -7.50 -1.47 14.91
N ARG A 118 -7.18 -0.16 14.82
CA ARG A 118 -7.85 0.77 13.90
C ARG A 118 -7.63 0.38 12.44
N SER A 119 -6.41 -0.01 12.08
CA SER A 119 -6.09 -0.48 10.73
C SER A 119 -6.90 -1.73 10.35
N CYS A 120 -6.95 -2.72 11.25
CA CYS A 120 -7.76 -3.93 11.07
C CYS A 120 -9.25 -3.60 10.95
N ALA A 121 -9.78 -2.68 11.76
CA ALA A 121 -11.17 -2.24 11.70
C ALA A 121 -11.49 -1.56 10.36
N SER A 122 -10.62 -0.66 9.87
CA SER A 122 -10.75 -0.04 8.56
C SER A 122 -10.77 -1.08 7.44
N LYS A 123 -9.81 -2.01 7.43
CA LYS A 123 -9.77 -3.06 6.40
C LYS A 123 -10.97 -4.00 6.48
N ALA A 124 -11.36 -4.43 7.66
CA ALA A 124 -12.52 -5.29 7.85
C ALA A 124 -13.81 -4.62 7.37
N ALA A 125 -14.00 -3.32 7.66
CA ALA A 125 -15.15 -2.56 7.19
C ALA A 125 -15.21 -2.50 5.66
N VAL A 126 -14.07 -2.29 4.99
CA VAL A 126 -14.00 -2.29 3.53
C VAL A 126 -14.27 -3.69 2.95
N VAL A 127 -13.64 -4.73 3.51
CA VAL A 127 -13.84 -6.13 3.07
C VAL A 127 -15.29 -6.57 3.25
N ALA A 128 -15.95 -6.16 4.34
CA ALA A 128 -17.35 -6.48 4.58
C ALA A 128 -18.29 -5.85 3.54
N ARG A 129 -17.93 -4.70 2.98
CA ARG A 129 -18.69 -4.05 1.89
C ARG A 129 -18.39 -4.65 0.52
N ASP A 130 -17.15 -5.11 0.31
CA ASP A 130 -16.67 -5.60 -0.99
C ASP A 130 -15.58 -6.67 -0.79
N GLU A 131 -15.98 -7.93 -0.64
CA GLU A 131 -15.03 -9.02 -0.38
C GLU A 131 -14.18 -9.36 -1.61
N THR A 132 -14.71 -9.24 -2.83
CA THR A 132 -14.03 -9.70 -4.05
C THR A 132 -13.40 -8.59 -4.90
N GLU A 133 -13.33 -7.37 -4.36
CA GLU A 133 -12.67 -6.21 -4.99
C GLU A 133 -13.30 -5.77 -6.31
N GLN A 134 -14.63 -5.65 -6.33
CA GLN A 134 -15.37 -5.15 -7.49
C GLN A 134 -15.80 -3.67 -7.36
N GLY A 135 -15.59 -3.05 -6.20
CA GLY A 135 -16.01 -1.68 -5.88
C GLY A 135 -15.11 -1.02 -4.83
N ASP A 136 -15.66 -0.73 -3.66
CA ASP A 136 -15.02 0.04 -2.58
C ASP A 136 -13.65 -0.48 -2.17
N ARG A 137 -13.40 -1.80 -2.26
CA ARG A 137 -12.12 -2.38 -1.84
C ARG A 137 -10.95 -1.91 -2.71
N ALA A 138 -11.22 -1.39 -3.91
CA ALA A 138 -10.22 -0.74 -4.73
C ALA A 138 -9.59 0.48 -4.04
N LEU A 139 -10.26 1.16 -3.10
CA LEU A 139 -9.70 2.30 -2.36
C LEU A 139 -8.46 1.91 -1.55
N LEU A 140 -8.33 0.64 -1.14
CA LEU A 140 -7.13 0.12 -0.48
C LEU A 140 -5.89 0.18 -1.38
N ASN A 141 -6.06 0.40 -2.68
CA ASN A 141 -4.96 0.56 -3.63
C ASN A 141 -4.44 2.02 -3.71
N LEU A 142 -4.76 2.89 -2.74
CA LEU A 142 -4.12 4.20 -2.62
C LEU A 142 -2.59 4.05 -2.62
N GLY A 143 -1.94 4.77 -3.53
CA GLY A 143 -0.50 4.69 -3.78
C GLY A 143 -0.02 3.46 -4.55
N HIS A 144 -0.81 2.40 -4.69
CA HIS A 144 -0.36 1.12 -5.24
C HIS A 144 -0.11 1.17 -6.76
N THR A 145 -0.84 1.98 -7.53
CA THR A 145 -0.59 2.12 -8.98
C THR A 145 0.84 2.61 -9.25
N PHE A 146 1.29 3.64 -8.51
CA PHE A 146 2.67 4.11 -8.57
C PHE A 146 3.62 3.09 -7.92
N GLY A 147 3.32 2.64 -6.68
CA GLY A 147 4.20 1.75 -5.91
C GLY A 147 4.54 0.46 -6.65
N HIS A 148 3.54 -0.22 -7.23
CA HIS A 148 3.77 -1.44 -8.01
C HIS A 148 4.60 -1.20 -9.27
N ALA A 149 4.43 -0.05 -9.95
CA ALA A 149 5.26 0.30 -11.09
C ALA A 149 6.73 0.47 -10.67
N LEU A 150 6.98 1.10 -9.53
CA LEU A 150 8.32 1.28 -8.96
C LEU A 150 8.95 -0.06 -8.52
N GLU A 151 8.20 -0.90 -7.80
CA GLU A 151 8.61 -2.25 -7.40
C GLU A 151 9.00 -3.10 -8.61
N ARG A 152 8.21 -3.05 -9.69
CA ARG A 152 8.48 -3.77 -10.94
C ARG A 152 9.76 -3.27 -11.61
N LEU A 153 10.00 -1.97 -11.63
CA LEU A 153 11.18 -1.37 -12.26
C LEU A 153 12.48 -1.62 -11.49
N VAL A 154 12.40 -1.90 -10.19
CA VAL A 154 13.55 -2.41 -9.43
C VAL A 154 13.62 -3.94 -9.40
N ASN A 155 12.83 -4.64 -10.23
CA ASN A 155 12.76 -6.10 -10.30
C ASN A 155 12.46 -6.78 -8.96
N TYR A 156 11.66 -6.12 -8.10
CA TYR A 156 11.35 -6.58 -6.75
C TYR A 156 12.58 -6.81 -5.85
N ASP A 157 13.68 -6.10 -6.13
CA ASP A 157 14.87 -6.11 -5.29
C ASP A 157 14.60 -5.40 -3.95
N GLY A 158 14.40 -6.20 -2.90
CA GLY A 158 14.14 -5.71 -1.55
C GLY A 158 15.30 -4.94 -0.92
N GLN A 159 16.53 -5.01 -1.45
CA GLN A 159 17.60 -4.11 -1.02
C GLN A 159 17.34 -2.68 -1.49
N ARG A 160 16.72 -2.52 -2.66
CA ARG A 160 16.44 -1.21 -3.26
C ARG A 160 15.10 -0.62 -2.84
N LEU A 161 14.06 -1.45 -2.75
CA LEU A 161 12.72 -1.00 -2.41
C LEU A 161 11.90 -2.15 -1.81
N VAL A 162 11.47 -1.99 -0.56
CA VAL A 162 10.44 -2.89 0.00
C VAL A 162 9.03 -2.34 -0.26
N HIS A 163 8.02 -3.21 -0.21
CA HIS A 163 6.65 -2.86 -0.60
C HIS A 163 6.12 -1.57 0.04
N GLY A 164 6.24 -1.44 1.36
CA GLY A 164 5.77 -0.25 2.08
C GLY A 164 6.50 1.05 1.71
N GLU A 165 7.77 0.97 1.30
CA GLU A 165 8.49 2.13 0.75
C GLU A 165 7.92 2.53 -0.62
N GLY A 166 7.63 1.55 -1.48
CA GLY A 166 6.96 1.77 -2.76
C GLY A 166 5.57 2.39 -2.58
N VAL A 167 4.79 1.90 -1.63
CA VAL A 167 3.47 2.45 -1.28
C VAL A 167 3.60 3.87 -0.72
N ALA A 168 4.60 4.15 0.13
CA ALA A 168 4.84 5.50 0.65
C ALA A 168 5.14 6.52 -0.46
N ILE A 169 6.07 6.20 -1.38
CA ILE A 169 6.34 7.04 -2.56
C ILE A 169 5.07 7.15 -3.41
N GLY A 170 4.34 6.06 -3.58
CA GLY A 170 3.12 6.04 -4.36
C GLY A 170 2.00 6.92 -3.79
N MET A 171 1.83 6.95 -2.46
CA MET A 171 0.88 7.85 -1.79
C MET A 171 1.30 9.31 -1.96
N ALA A 172 2.60 9.61 -1.82
CA ALA A 172 3.13 10.95 -2.09
C ALA A 172 2.85 11.39 -3.54
N CYS A 173 3.09 10.52 -4.52
CA CYS A 173 2.77 10.76 -5.93
C CYS A 173 1.26 10.95 -6.15
N ALA A 174 0.41 10.11 -5.55
CA ALA A 174 -1.04 10.21 -5.69
C ALA A 174 -1.60 11.54 -5.16
N PHE A 175 -1.11 12.01 -4.00
CA PHE A 175 -1.52 13.30 -3.45
C PHE A 175 -1.00 14.49 -4.26
N ARG A 176 0.25 14.45 -4.72
CA ARG A 176 0.78 15.53 -5.59
C ARG A 176 0.09 15.56 -6.94
N PHE A 177 -0.20 14.40 -7.52
CA PHE A 177 -0.96 14.32 -8.77
C PHE A 177 -2.39 14.82 -8.59
N SER A 178 -3.01 14.51 -7.44
CA SER A 178 -4.32 15.06 -7.08
C SER A 178 -4.29 16.59 -6.98
N ALA A 179 -3.26 17.15 -6.31
CA ALA A 179 -3.07 18.59 -6.22
C ALA A 179 -2.79 19.25 -7.57
N ALA A 180 -1.96 18.63 -8.43
CA ALA A 180 -1.67 19.12 -9.78
C ALA A 180 -2.93 19.15 -10.67
N ARG A 181 -3.91 18.28 -10.40
CA ARG A 181 -5.23 18.26 -11.04
C ARG A 181 -6.25 19.19 -10.37
N GLY A 182 -5.86 19.94 -9.34
CA GLY A 182 -6.77 20.79 -8.56
C GLY A 182 -7.82 20.01 -7.76
N LEU A 183 -7.60 18.72 -7.48
CA LEU A 183 -8.56 17.87 -6.77
C LEU A 183 -8.47 18.04 -5.25
N CYS A 184 -7.29 18.35 -4.72
CA CYS A 184 -7.06 18.65 -3.31
C CYS A 184 -6.11 19.85 -3.16
N ALA A 185 -6.00 20.39 -1.95
CA ALA A 185 -5.09 21.47 -1.65
C ALA A 185 -3.62 21.00 -1.71
N GLY A 186 -2.71 21.88 -2.14
CA GLY A 186 -1.26 21.60 -2.09
C GLY A 186 -0.77 21.34 -0.65
N GLN A 187 -1.36 22.01 0.33
CA GLN A 187 -1.06 21.81 1.75
C GLN A 187 -1.39 20.39 2.23
N ASP A 188 -2.43 19.74 1.68
CA ASP A 188 -2.73 18.35 2.02
C ASP A 188 -1.62 17.43 1.53
N ALA A 189 -1.16 17.62 0.29
CA ALA A 189 -0.04 16.86 -0.25
C ALA A 189 1.25 17.08 0.57
N GLU A 190 1.53 18.31 0.98
CA GLU A 190 2.67 18.64 1.84
C GLU A 190 2.56 17.98 3.22
N ARG A 191 1.38 17.98 3.85
CA ARG A 191 1.16 17.30 5.14
C ARG A 191 1.40 15.80 5.04
N VAL A 192 0.85 15.14 4.02
CA VAL A 192 1.05 13.70 3.80
C VAL A 192 2.53 13.38 3.59
N VAL A 193 3.19 14.10 2.70
CA VAL A 193 4.63 13.94 2.44
C VAL A 193 5.47 14.22 3.70
N GLY A 194 5.13 15.28 4.44
CA GLY A 194 5.83 15.69 5.65
C GLY A 194 5.76 14.64 6.75
N HIS A 195 4.58 14.05 6.96
CA HIS A 195 4.40 12.95 7.93
C HIS A 195 5.18 11.70 7.53
N LEU A 196 5.02 11.22 6.30
CA LEU A 196 5.75 10.03 5.81
C LEU A 196 7.27 10.21 5.93
N ARG A 197 7.79 11.39 5.56
CA ARG A 197 9.21 11.71 5.70
C ARG A 197 9.65 11.78 7.16
N THR A 198 8.83 12.33 8.05
CA THR A 198 9.11 12.41 9.49
C THR A 198 9.18 11.01 10.12
N VAL A 199 8.36 10.08 9.62
CA VAL A 199 8.42 8.65 9.94
C VAL A 199 9.52 7.93 9.14
N GLY A 200 10.41 8.65 8.46
CA GLY A 200 11.58 8.14 7.74
C GLY A 200 11.27 7.20 6.58
N LEU A 201 10.09 7.34 5.97
CA LEU A 201 9.77 6.68 4.71
C LEU A 201 10.23 7.54 3.52
N PRO A 202 10.61 6.91 2.40
CA PRO A 202 10.87 7.64 1.16
C PRO A 202 9.57 8.25 0.62
N THR A 203 9.70 9.43 0.00
CA THR A 203 8.55 10.20 -0.50
C THR A 203 8.73 10.67 -1.94
N ARG A 204 9.91 10.42 -2.53
CA ARG A 204 10.25 10.74 -3.92
C ARG A 204 10.68 9.47 -4.64
N ILE A 205 10.40 9.42 -5.94
CA ILE A 205 10.92 8.34 -6.81
C ILE A 205 12.46 8.33 -6.79
N ARG A 206 13.09 9.51 -6.68
CA ARG A 206 14.56 9.65 -6.57
C ARG A 206 15.15 9.16 -5.25
N ASP A 207 14.33 8.94 -4.21
CA ASP A 207 14.80 8.35 -2.96
C ASP A 207 15.17 6.86 -3.13
N ILE A 208 14.74 6.23 -4.23
CA ILE A 208 15.06 4.84 -4.55
C ILE A 208 16.52 4.75 -5.00
N ALA A 209 17.31 3.94 -4.29
CA ALA A 209 18.74 3.77 -4.58
C ALA A 209 18.97 3.32 -6.03
N GLY A 210 19.84 4.05 -6.74
CA GLY A 210 20.22 3.76 -8.13
C GLY A 210 19.07 3.91 -9.15
N TRP A 211 18.07 4.75 -8.87
CA TRP A 211 16.98 4.98 -9.82
C TRP A 211 17.48 5.60 -11.14
N GLN A 212 17.11 4.99 -12.26
CA GLN A 212 17.50 5.45 -13.61
C GLN A 212 16.33 5.48 -14.61
N ALA A 213 15.17 4.91 -14.25
CA ALA A 213 14.05 4.81 -15.15
C ALA A 213 13.37 6.17 -15.37
N GLY A 214 13.05 6.48 -16.63
CA GLY A 214 12.36 7.70 -17.01
C GLY A 214 10.83 7.62 -16.88
N PRO A 215 10.11 8.73 -17.14
CA PRO A 215 8.64 8.79 -17.09
C PRO A 215 7.95 7.69 -17.89
N ASP A 216 8.43 7.41 -19.10
CA ASP A 216 7.81 6.44 -20.02
C ASP A 216 7.89 5.02 -19.48
N SER A 217 9.02 4.64 -18.90
CA SER A 217 9.20 3.32 -18.28
C SER A 217 8.31 3.16 -17.05
N ILE A 218 8.11 4.22 -16.27
CA ILE A 218 7.20 4.20 -15.12
C ILE A 218 5.75 4.04 -15.60
N LEU A 219 5.34 4.83 -16.60
CA LEU A 219 4.01 4.75 -17.18
C LEU A 219 3.74 3.36 -17.79
N GLU A 220 4.71 2.80 -18.51
CA GLU A 220 4.61 1.43 -19.05
C GLU A 220 4.45 0.40 -17.93
N ALA A 221 5.22 0.55 -16.84
CA ALA A 221 5.17 -0.36 -15.70
C ALA A 221 3.84 -0.32 -14.93
N MET A 222 3.07 0.78 -15.02
CA MET A 222 1.72 0.90 -14.44
C MET A 222 0.69 0.00 -15.14
N TYR A 223 0.93 -0.40 -16.39
CA TYR A 223 0.06 -1.35 -17.09
C TYR A 223 0.33 -2.78 -16.60
N GLN A 224 -0.68 -3.39 -15.99
CA GLN A 224 -0.62 -4.77 -15.50
C GLN A 224 -0.61 -5.80 -16.65
N ASP A 225 -1.29 -5.51 -17.76
CA ASP A 225 -1.35 -6.36 -18.96
C ASP A 225 -0.88 -5.58 -20.20
N LYS A 226 0.07 -6.16 -20.94
CA LYS A 226 0.57 -5.59 -22.21
C LYS A 226 -0.52 -5.47 -23.29
N LYS A 227 -1.63 -6.22 -23.20
CA LYS A 227 -2.78 -6.12 -24.12
C LYS A 227 -3.68 -4.92 -23.83
N VAL A 228 -3.56 -4.28 -22.67
CA VAL A 228 -4.38 -3.12 -22.24
C VAL A 228 -3.60 -1.80 -22.41
N GLN A 229 -2.52 -1.80 -23.21
CA GLN A 229 -1.74 -0.59 -23.53
C GLN A 229 -2.54 0.54 -24.23
N GLN A 230 -3.81 0.31 -24.57
CA GLN A 230 -4.74 1.30 -25.13
C GLN A 230 -5.89 1.69 -24.19
N GLY A 231 -5.88 1.23 -22.92
CA GLY A 231 -6.93 1.52 -21.94
C GLY A 231 -6.59 2.70 -21.03
N SER A 232 -7.62 3.44 -20.61
CA SER A 232 -7.49 4.48 -19.59
C SER A 232 -7.03 3.90 -18.25
N LEU A 233 -6.10 4.57 -17.57
CA LEU A 233 -5.59 4.12 -16.28
C LEU A 233 -6.63 4.37 -15.17
N THR A 234 -6.65 3.47 -14.18
CA THR A 234 -7.42 3.66 -12.95
C THR A 234 -6.46 3.93 -11.80
N PHE A 235 -6.71 5.03 -11.09
CA PHE A 235 -5.96 5.44 -9.91
C PHE A 235 -6.88 5.55 -8.71
N ILE A 236 -6.29 5.49 -7.53
CA ILE A 236 -6.91 6.02 -6.31
C ILE A 236 -6.28 7.36 -6.03
N LEU A 237 -7.08 8.42 -6.15
CA LEU A 237 -6.69 9.82 -5.94
C LEU A 237 -7.43 10.39 -4.74
N ALA A 238 -7.08 11.60 -4.31
CA ALA A 238 -7.65 12.23 -3.12
C ALA A 238 -8.30 13.58 -3.44
N ARG A 239 -9.42 13.87 -2.76
CA ARG A 239 -9.99 15.23 -2.66
C ARG A 239 -9.54 15.99 -1.40
N GLY A 240 -8.71 15.34 -0.60
CA GLY A 240 -8.21 15.79 0.69
C GLY A 240 -7.83 14.59 1.54
N ILE A 241 -7.25 14.84 2.72
CA ILE A 241 -6.92 13.78 3.68
C ILE A 241 -8.23 13.09 4.14
N GLY A 242 -8.29 11.77 4.01
CA GLY A 242 -9.48 10.98 4.36
C GLY A 242 -10.60 11.04 3.32
N GLN A 243 -10.30 11.49 2.09
CA GLN A 243 -11.28 11.63 1.01
C GLN A 243 -10.74 11.03 -0.31
N SER A 244 -10.26 9.78 -0.23
CA SER A 244 -9.80 9.06 -1.41
C SER A 244 -10.95 8.55 -2.27
N PHE A 245 -10.74 8.48 -3.59
CA PHE A 245 -11.75 8.03 -4.55
C PHE A 245 -11.11 7.31 -5.75
N ILE A 246 -11.91 6.49 -6.44
CA ILE A 246 -11.50 5.78 -7.65
C ILE A 246 -11.58 6.74 -8.85
N ALA A 247 -10.44 7.14 -9.39
CA ALA A 247 -10.31 7.92 -10.61
C ALA A 247 -10.11 6.98 -11.80
N LYS A 248 -11.19 6.72 -12.55
CA LYS A 248 -11.17 6.02 -13.83
C LYS A 248 -10.90 7.01 -14.96
N GLY A 249 -10.43 6.54 -16.11
CA GLY A 249 -10.31 7.43 -17.26
C GLY A 249 -9.09 8.35 -17.21
N VAL A 250 -8.06 8.05 -16.43
CA VAL A 250 -6.89 8.93 -16.33
C VAL A 250 -6.06 8.81 -17.60
N GLU A 251 -5.91 9.94 -18.29
CA GLU A 251 -5.19 10.02 -19.56
C GLU A 251 -3.68 9.77 -19.37
N PRO A 252 -3.07 8.85 -20.13
CA PRO A 252 -1.64 8.53 -19.97
C PRO A 252 -0.71 9.73 -20.15
N GLY A 253 -1.06 10.68 -21.03
CA GLY A 253 -0.28 11.90 -21.25
C GLY A 253 -0.23 12.82 -20.03
N GLU A 254 -1.31 12.91 -19.25
CA GLU A 254 -1.33 13.67 -17.99
C GLU A 254 -0.38 13.05 -16.97
N VAL A 255 -0.38 11.72 -16.87
CA VAL A 255 0.49 10.96 -15.97
C VAL A 255 1.96 11.12 -16.38
N GLN A 256 2.25 11.03 -17.68
CA GLN A 256 3.59 11.22 -18.22
C GLN A 256 4.13 12.62 -17.89
N ALA A 257 3.34 13.67 -18.11
CA ALA A 257 3.71 15.05 -17.80
C ALA A 257 3.95 15.25 -16.29
N PHE A 258 3.09 14.67 -15.45
CA PHE A 258 3.29 14.66 -13.99
C PHE A 258 4.59 13.96 -13.59
N LEU A 259 4.87 12.77 -14.13
CA LEU A 259 6.09 12.01 -13.83
C LEU A 259 7.35 12.75 -14.27
N GLN A 260 7.29 13.48 -15.38
CA GLN A 260 8.40 14.33 -15.83
C GLN A 260 8.71 15.45 -14.82
N GLN A 261 7.68 16.10 -14.28
CA GLN A 261 7.85 17.12 -13.23
C GLN A 261 8.33 16.51 -11.91
N GLU A 262 7.73 15.39 -11.50
CA GLU A 262 8.05 14.70 -10.25
C GLU A 262 9.50 14.20 -10.22
N LEU A 263 10.03 13.76 -11.36
CA LEU A 263 11.43 13.40 -11.53
C LEU A 263 12.36 14.61 -11.72
N ALA A 264 11.87 15.79 -12.08
CA ALA A 264 12.69 16.99 -12.29
C ALA A 264 12.91 17.78 -10.99
N ALA A 265 11.88 17.90 -10.15
CA ALA A 265 12.01 18.51 -8.84
C ALA A 265 13.02 17.69 -8.00
N SER A 266 14.14 18.30 -7.59
CA SER A 266 15.06 17.66 -6.63
C SER A 266 14.66 18.12 -5.24
#